data_AF-A0A377WNE6-F1
#
_entry.id   AF-A0A377WNE6-F1
#
_cell.length_a   1.000
_cell.length_b   1.000
_cell.length_c   1.000
_cell.angle_alpha   90.00
_cell.angle_beta   90.00
_cell.angle_gamma   90.00
#
_symmetry.space_group_name_H-M   'P 1'
#
loop_
_entity.id
_entity.type
_entity.pdbx_description
1 polymer ?
#
loop_
_entity_poly.entity_id
_entity_poly.type
_entity_poly.pdbx_seq_one_letter_code
_entity_poly.pdbx_strand_id
1 'polypeptide(L)'
;MPIPASPAWPSRAACEEKFSSQNVGVTITVTPCWCYGSETIDMDPLRPKAIWGFNGTERPGAVYLAAALAAHSQKGIPAFSIYGHDVQDADDTSIPADVEEKLLRFARAGLAVASMKGKSYLSLGGVSMGIAGSIVDHIFFESWLGMKVQAVDMTELRRRIDQKIYDETELEMALAWADKHFRYGEDQNAEQYKRNETQSRAVLKESLLMAMCIRDMMQGNPKLAEKRAGGGVAGLQRHRRPVSRGSATGPINTPMAIPPKRCSTALLTGTGCANRLSSLPKTTASTAWPC
;
A
#
# COMPACT_ATOMS: atom_id res chain seq x y z
N MET A 1 54.62 25.27 7.77
CA MET A 1 54.06 23.91 7.74
C MET A 1 52.56 24.04 7.55
N PRO A 2 51.94 23.45 6.53
CA PRO A 2 50.48 23.45 6.43
C PRO A 2 49.93 22.58 7.56
N ILE A 3 48.92 23.10 8.25
CA ILE A 3 48.14 22.38 9.26
C ILE A 3 47.53 21.16 8.56
N PRO A 4 47.71 19.94 9.08
CA PRO A 4 47.09 18.76 8.47
C PRO A 4 45.58 18.94 8.48
N ALA A 5 44.95 18.79 7.32
CA ALA A 5 43.50 18.81 7.20
C ALA A 5 42.92 17.75 8.15
N SER A 6 42.18 18.19 9.17
CA SER A 6 41.32 17.30 9.96
C SER A 6 40.44 16.49 9.01
N PRO A 7 40.03 15.25 9.36
CA PRO A 7 39.10 14.49 8.54
C PRO A 7 37.87 15.36 8.30
N ALA A 8 37.68 15.80 7.06
CA ALA A 8 36.61 16.70 6.71
C ALA A 8 35.29 15.99 7.05
N TRP A 9 34.55 16.52 8.02
CA TRP A 9 33.20 16.07 8.30
C TRP A 9 32.43 16.03 6.98
N PRO A 10 31.76 14.91 6.63
CA PRO A 10 31.14 14.76 5.33
C PRO A 10 30.14 15.89 5.12
N SER A 11 30.34 16.66 4.06
CA SER A 11 29.47 17.79 3.73
C SER A 11 28.06 17.29 3.40
N ARG A 12 27.06 18.19 3.49
CA ARG A 12 25.68 17.90 3.07
C ARG A 12 25.60 17.20 1.71
N ALA A 13 26.45 17.61 0.76
CA ALA A 13 26.50 17.01 -0.58
C ALA A 13 26.96 15.55 -0.57
N ALA A 14 28.02 15.22 0.19
CA ALA A 14 28.48 13.84 0.32
C ALA A 14 27.46 12.95 1.04
N CYS A 15 26.72 13.52 2.00
CA CYS A 15 25.61 12.83 2.66
C CYS A 15 24.48 12.46 1.67
N GLU A 16 24.08 13.40 0.82
CA GLU A 16 23.03 13.17 -0.18
C GLU A 16 23.47 12.17 -1.26
N GLU A 17 24.72 12.23 -1.72
CA GLU A 17 25.28 11.25 -2.64
C GLU A 17 25.17 9.83 -2.03
N LYS A 18 25.54 9.67 -0.76
CA LYS A 18 25.40 8.41 -0.05
C LYS A 18 23.93 7.98 0.07
N PHE A 19 23.03 8.88 0.46
CA PHE A 19 21.60 8.58 0.60
C PHE A 19 20.95 8.11 -0.70
N SER A 20 21.29 8.76 -1.82
CA SER A 20 20.78 8.40 -3.14
C SER A 20 21.16 6.97 -3.55
N SER A 21 22.35 6.50 -3.14
CA SER A 21 22.82 5.13 -3.41
C SER A 21 22.21 4.06 -2.52
N GLN A 22 21.60 4.44 -1.38
CA GLN A 22 21.09 3.52 -0.36
C GLN A 22 19.56 3.45 -0.29
N ASN A 23 18.85 4.04 -1.26
CA ASN A 23 17.38 4.07 -1.30
C ASN A 23 16.76 4.67 -0.02
N VAL A 24 17.36 5.74 0.50
CA VAL A 24 16.84 6.47 1.66
C VAL A 24 15.57 7.21 1.27
N GLY A 25 14.44 6.82 1.86
CA GLY A 25 13.13 7.42 1.58
C GLY A 25 12.65 8.45 2.60
N VAL A 26 13.33 8.58 3.75
CA VAL A 26 12.97 9.45 4.88
C VAL A 26 14.25 9.94 5.55
N THR A 27 14.30 11.19 5.98
CA THR A 27 15.47 11.78 6.66
C THR A 27 15.10 12.30 8.06
N ILE A 28 16.01 12.10 9.02
CA ILE A 28 15.94 12.71 10.36
C ILE A 28 17.29 13.39 10.60
N THR A 29 17.28 14.71 10.69
CA THR A 29 18.43 15.50 11.10
C THR A 29 18.44 15.59 12.62
N VAL A 30 19.56 15.29 13.25
CA VAL A 30 19.74 15.39 14.70
C VAL A 30 20.89 16.34 15.00
N THR A 31 20.74 17.18 16.02
CA THR A 31 21.88 17.97 16.50
C THR A 31 21.74 18.32 17.99
N PRO A 32 22.85 18.26 18.75
CA PRO A 32 22.89 18.88 20.05
C PRO A 32 23.23 20.38 19.99
N CYS A 33 23.78 20.91 18.90
CA CYS A 33 24.36 22.25 18.88
C CYS A 33 23.83 23.15 17.76
N TRP A 34 24.29 24.39 17.76
CA TRP A 34 24.09 25.31 16.65
C TRP A 34 24.76 24.78 15.37
N CYS A 35 24.06 24.89 14.25
CA CYS A 35 24.59 24.63 12.91
C CYS A 35 24.11 25.72 11.93
N TYR A 36 24.75 25.84 10.78
CA TYR A 36 24.42 26.87 9.79
C TYR A 36 23.16 26.50 8.99
N GLY A 37 21.99 26.75 9.57
CA GLY A 37 20.64 26.50 9.03
C GLY A 37 20.56 26.09 7.55
N SER A 38 20.51 27.05 6.63
CA SER A 38 20.30 26.76 5.20
C SER A 38 21.44 26.00 4.52
N GLU A 39 22.64 25.97 5.09
CA GLU A 39 23.78 25.23 4.53
C GLU A 39 23.68 23.73 4.83
N THR A 40 22.99 23.37 5.92
CA THR A 40 22.94 22.01 6.46
C THR A 40 21.60 21.30 6.29
N ILE A 41 20.50 22.01 5.98
CA ILE A 41 19.18 21.38 5.78
C ILE A 41 19.13 20.45 4.57
N ASP A 42 18.30 19.40 4.67
CA ASP A 42 17.97 18.52 3.55
C ASP A 42 17.12 19.28 2.50
N MET A 43 17.63 19.34 1.27
CA MET A 43 17.03 20.09 0.17
C MET A 43 16.14 19.25 -0.74
N ASP A 44 16.04 17.93 -0.54
CA ASP A 44 15.16 17.09 -1.34
C ASP A 44 13.68 17.45 -1.07
N PRO A 45 12.89 17.85 -2.09
CA PRO A 45 11.52 18.29 -1.89
C PRO A 45 10.52 17.14 -1.71
N LEU A 46 10.88 15.91 -2.06
CA LEU A 46 9.98 14.74 -2.11
C LEU A 46 10.03 13.89 -0.84
N ARG A 47 11.19 13.74 -0.20
CA ARG A 47 11.31 12.88 0.97
C ARG A 47 10.73 13.55 2.23
N PRO A 48 9.92 12.83 3.02
CA PRO A 48 9.55 13.28 4.36
C PRO A 48 10.81 13.50 5.20
N LYS A 49 10.85 14.62 5.91
CA LYS A 49 12.03 15.05 6.67
C LYS A 49 11.63 15.60 8.04
N ALA A 50 12.40 15.27 9.06
CA ALA A 50 12.22 15.78 10.42
C ALA A 50 13.55 16.27 10.99
N ILE A 51 13.49 17.19 11.94
CA ILE A 51 14.65 17.70 12.67
C ILE A 51 14.39 17.54 14.16
N TRP A 52 15.31 16.85 14.84
CA TRP A 52 15.36 16.79 16.30
C TRP A 52 16.50 17.66 16.81
N GLY A 53 16.13 18.76 17.49
CA GLY A 53 17.07 19.60 18.21
C GLY A 53 17.07 19.21 19.69
N PHE A 54 18.24 18.89 20.23
CA PHE A 54 18.40 18.62 21.66
C PHE A 54 18.01 19.86 22.49
N ASN A 55 17.28 19.64 23.57
CA ASN A 55 16.85 20.70 24.48
C ASN A 55 17.87 20.87 25.62
N GLY A 56 19.05 21.40 25.31
CA GLY A 56 20.12 21.65 26.29
C GLY A 56 20.51 23.13 26.38
N THR A 57 21.07 23.52 27.51
CA THR A 57 21.56 24.89 27.75
C THR A 57 22.94 25.14 27.14
N GLU A 58 23.90 24.23 27.38
CA GLU A 58 25.29 24.33 26.87
C GLU A 58 25.38 23.97 25.38
N ARG A 59 24.28 23.47 24.83
CA ARG A 59 24.16 22.80 23.55
C ARG A 59 22.86 23.29 22.89
N PRO A 60 22.90 24.42 22.16
CA PRO A 60 21.71 25.12 21.69
C PRO A 60 21.09 24.46 20.44
N GLY A 61 20.81 23.15 20.50
CA GLY A 61 20.20 22.39 19.41
C GLY A 61 18.79 22.87 19.05
N ALA A 62 18.01 23.31 20.03
CA ALA A 62 16.70 23.92 19.82
C ALA A 62 16.74 25.22 18.99
N VAL A 63 17.83 26.00 19.11
CA VAL A 63 18.02 27.22 18.34
C VAL A 63 18.28 26.90 16.88
N TYR A 64 19.09 25.86 16.61
CA TYR A 64 19.25 25.34 15.25
C TYR A 64 17.91 24.84 14.69
N LEU A 65 17.16 24.07 15.48
CA LEU A 65 15.85 23.53 15.08
C LEU A 65 14.93 24.65 14.56
N ALA A 66 14.77 25.73 15.32
CA ALA A 66 13.94 26.86 14.91
C ALA A 66 14.47 27.54 13.63
N ALA A 67 15.79 27.78 13.54
CA ALA A 67 16.41 28.41 12.36
C ALA A 67 16.28 27.54 11.09
N ALA A 68 16.49 26.23 11.22
CA ALA A 68 16.36 25.28 10.13
C ALA A 68 14.90 25.15 9.65
N LEU A 69 13.93 25.10 10.56
CA LEU A 69 12.51 25.08 10.22
C LEU A 69 12.04 26.37 9.54
N ALA A 70 12.58 27.53 9.96
CA ALA A 70 12.33 28.80 9.27
C ALA A 70 12.87 28.76 7.83
N ALA A 71 14.08 28.22 7.63
CA ALA A 71 14.65 28.03 6.29
C ALA A 71 13.82 27.06 5.42
N HIS A 72 13.33 25.96 6.00
CA HIS A 72 12.43 25.02 5.32
C HIS A 72 11.13 25.68 4.87
N SER A 73 10.51 26.46 5.77
CA SER A 73 9.27 27.19 5.50
C SER A 73 9.47 28.26 4.41
N GLN A 74 10.57 29.02 4.48
CA GLN A 74 10.92 30.04 3.49
C GLN A 74 11.19 29.45 2.10
N LYS A 75 11.76 28.24 2.04
CA LYS A 75 12.08 27.55 0.78
C LYS A 75 10.93 26.67 0.24
N GLY A 76 9.82 26.56 0.96
CA GLY A 76 8.68 25.74 0.54
C GLY A 76 8.95 24.24 0.58
N ILE A 77 9.84 23.77 1.47
CA ILE A 77 10.18 22.35 1.64
C ILE A 77 9.87 21.91 3.08
N PRO A 78 8.63 21.53 3.40
CA PRO A 78 8.20 21.27 4.78
C PRO A 78 9.06 20.24 5.51
N ALA A 79 9.25 20.46 6.81
CA ALA A 79 9.96 19.57 7.72
C ALA A 79 9.26 19.52 9.09
N PHE A 80 9.32 18.37 9.75
CA PHE A 80 8.72 18.18 11.07
C PHE A 80 9.65 18.61 12.20
N SER A 81 9.08 19.24 13.22
CA SER A 81 9.78 19.63 14.45
C SER A 81 9.71 18.53 15.50
N ILE A 82 10.86 18.15 16.05
CA ILE A 82 10.97 17.26 17.20
C ILE A 82 11.75 18.01 18.28
N TYR A 83 11.05 18.41 19.33
CA TYR A 83 11.57 19.14 20.47
C TYR A 83 11.01 18.51 21.75
N GLY A 84 11.89 18.20 22.70
CA GLY A 84 11.52 17.69 24.01
C GLY A 84 11.00 18.81 24.91
N HIS A 85 10.06 18.52 25.81
CA HIS A 85 9.51 19.53 26.72
C HIS A 85 10.53 19.96 27.78
N ASP A 86 11.23 18.99 28.38
CA ASP A 86 12.14 19.22 29.49
C ASP A 86 13.58 19.47 29.00
N VAL A 87 14.31 20.30 29.74
CA VAL A 87 15.73 20.57 29.48
C VAL A 87 16.56 19.37 29.94
N GLN A 88 17.49 18.93 29.11
CA GLN A 88 18.39 17.80 29.38
C GLN A 88 19.83 18.29 29.57
N ASP A 89 20.56 17.62 30.47
CA ASP A 89 21.99 17.85 30.71
C ASP A 89 22.83 17.43 29.49
N ALA A 90 23.96 18.11 29.25
CA ALA A 90 24.74 17.93 28.03
C ALA A 90 25.34 16.51 27.83
N ASP A 91 25.45 15.71 28.90
CA ASP A 91 25.92 14.32 28.90
C ASP A 91 24.78 13.29 28.96
N ASP A 92 23.53 13.74 29.08
CA ASP A 92 22.37 12.85 28.99
C ASP A 92 22.19 12.32 27.56
N THR A 93 22.26 11.00 27.45
CA THR A 93 22.11 10.26 26.18
C THR A 93 20.76 9.55 26.08
N SER A 94 19.90 9.72 27.07
CA SER A 94 18.54 9.17 27.06
C SER A 94 17.65 9.95 26.09
N ILE A 95 16.74 9.23 25.43
CA ILE A 95 15.72 9.84 24.57
C ILE A 95 14.45 9.98 25.42
N PRO A 96 13.96 11.21 25.65
CA PRO A 96 12.72 11.43 26.37
C PRO A 96 11.50 10.78 25.69
N ALA A 97 10.51 10.38 26.47
CA ALA A 97 9.34 9.65 25.97
C ALA A 97 8.53 10.44 24.92
N ASP A 98 8.43 11.77 25.08
CA ASP A 98 7.73 12.65 24.14
C ASP A 98 8.51 12.83 22.82
N VAL A 99 9.85 12.81 22.87
CA VAL A 99 10.72 12.79 21.71
C VAL A 99 10.61 11.44 20.99
N GLU A 100 10.65 10.33 21.73
CA GLU A 100 10.48 8.98 21.21
C GLU A 100 9.15 8.83 20.47
N GLU A 101 8.05 9.29 21.06
CA GLU A 101 6.72 9.25 20.45
C GLU A 101 6.70 9.98 19.09
N LYS A 102 7.30 11.17 19.02
CA LYS A 102 7.37 11.98 17.79
C LYS A 102 8.26 11.31 16.74
N LEU A 103 9.42 10.77 17.13
CA LEU A 103 10.33 10.04 16.24
C LEU A 103 9.64 8.82 15.63
N LEU A 104 9.01 7.98 16.46
CA LEU A 104 8.32 6.77 16.01
C LEU A 104 7.10 7.08 15.14
N ARG A 105 6.30 8.09 15.51
CA ARG A 105 5.16 8.54 14.70
C ARG A 105 5.62 9.03 13.32
N PHE A 106 6.65 9.87 13.28
CA PHE A 106 7.21 10.38 12.04
C PHE A 106 7.80 9.26 11.18
N ALA A 107 8.65 8.41 11.75
CA ALA A 107 9.27 7.32 11.02
C ALA A 107 8.23 6.36 10.44
N ARG A 108 7.19 6.00 11.21
CA ARG A 108 6.10 5.14 10.72
C ARG A 108 5.35 5.76 9.55
N ALA A 109 4.99 7.03 9.64
CA ALA A 109 4.29 7.74 8.56
C ALA A 109 5.18 7.93 7.32
N GLY A 110 6.43 8.33 7.52
CA GLY A 110 7.40 8.50 6.43
C GLY A 110 7.68 7.19 5.69
N LEU A 111 7.82 6.08 6.43
CA LEU A 111 8.02 4.76 5.83
C LEU A 111 6.79 4.32 5.01
N ALA A 112 5.57 4.65 5.45
CA ALA A 112 4.37 4.37 4.67
C ALA A 112 4.40 5.11 3.32
N VAL A 113 4.71 6.41 3.33
CA VAL A 113 4.84 7.23 2.10
C VAL A 113 5.94 6.68 1.19
N ALA A 114 7.13 6.42 1.73
CA ALA A 114 8.26 5.90 0.96
C ALA A 114 7.99 4.51 0.37
N SER A 115 7.24 3.67 1.08
CA SER A 115 6.94 2.30 0.63
C SER A 115 5.92 2.24 -0.51
N MET A 116 5.03 3.23 -0.60
CA MET A 116 4.06 3.33 -1.71
C MET A 116 4.73 3.80 -3.01
N LYS A 117 5.72 4.69 -2.91
CA LYS A 117 6.37 5.31 -4.07
C LYS A 117 6.93 4.26 -5.04
N GLY A 118 6.58 4.39 -6.32
CA GLY A 118 7.00 3.50 -7.39
C GLY A 118 6.28 2.15 -7.44
N LYS A 119 5.39 1.85 -6.51
CA LYS A 119 4.56 0.64 -6.52
C LYS A 119 3.36 0.79 -7.47
N SER A 120 2.70 -0.33 -7.75
CA SER A 120 1.53 -0.36 -8.62
C SER A 120 0.26 -0.77 -7.86
N TYR A 121 -0.84 -0.11 -8.18
CA TYR A 121 -2.19 -0.53 -7.84
C TYR A 121 -2.73 -1.41 -8.98
N LEU A 122 -3.19 -2.62 -8.67
CA LEU A 122 -3.75 -3.55 -9.65
C LEU A 122 -5.28 -3.45 -9.64
N SER A 123 -5.84 -2.84 -10.67
CA SER A 123 -7.29 -2.88 -10.93
C SER A 123 -7.61 -4.15 -11.72
N LEU A 124 -8.17 -5.15 -11.04
CA LEU A 124 -8.62 -6.38 -11.68
C LEU A 124 -10.12 -6.28 -11.98
N GLY A 125 -10.42 -5.90 -13.22
CA GLY A 125 -11.74 -5.44 -13.66
C GLY A 125 -11.81 -3.91 -13.73
N GLY A 126 -13.04 -3.41 -13.83
CA GLY A 126 -13.36 -1.97 -13.89
C GLY A 126 -14.33 -1.55 -12.79
N VAL A 127 -15.31 -0.73 -13.15
CA VAL A 127 -16.31 -0.21 -12.21
C VAL A 127 -17.24 -1.33 -11.71
N SER A 128 -17.41 -1.41 -10.38
CA SER A 128 -18.33 -2.33 -9.72
C SER A 128 -19.66 -1.64 -9.43
N MET A 129 -20.72 -2.01 -10.14
CA MET A 129 -22.10 -1.58 -9.86
C MET A 129 -22.29 -0.06 -9.69
N GLY A 130 -21.50 0.76 -10.38
CA GLY A 130 -21.57 2.22 -10.27
C GLY A 130 -20.97 2.81 -8.99
N ILE A 131 -20.20 2.04 -8.20
CA ILE A 131 -19.57 2.52 -6.97
C ILE A 131 -18.43 3.49 -7.34
N ALA A 132 -18.49 4.73 -6.84
CA ALA A 132 -17.53 5.79 -7.17
C ALA A 132 -16.07 5.37 -6.92
N GLY A 133 -15.76 4.72 -5.79
CA GLY A 133 -14.41 4.26 -5.47
C GLY A 133 -13.85 3.16 -6.39
N SER A 134 -14.66 2.59 -7.28
CA SER A 134 -14.22 1.66 -8.33
C SER A 134 -13.94 2.33 -9.67
N ILE A 135 -14.25 3.63 -9.79
CA ILE A 135 -13.80 4.48 -10.89
C ILE A 135 -12.37 4.92 -10.54
N VAL A 136 -11.38 4.14 -10.97
CA VAL A 136 -9.98 4.35 -10.57
C VAL A 136 -9.42 5.62 -11.20
N ASP A 137 -9.27 6.67 -10.39
CA ASP A 137 -8.59 7.91 -10.77
C ASP A 137 -7.08 7.70 -10.78
N HIS A 138 -6.49 7.67 -11.98
CA HIS A 138 -5.06 7.44 -12.15
C HIS A 138 -4.22 8.63 -11.67
N ILE A 139 -4.74 9.87 -11.79
CA ILE A 139 -4.02 11.10 -11.43
C ILE A 139 -3.80 11.15 -9.92
N PHE A 140 -4.79 10.69 -9.14
CA PHE A 140 -4.67 10.56 -7.68
C PHE A 140 -3.49 9.65 -7.28
N PHE A 141 -3.38 8.46 -7.87
CA PHE A 141 -2.29 7.52 -7.57
C PHE A 141 -0.93 8.09 -7.99
N GLU A 142 -0.84 8.67 -9.18
CA GLU A 142 0.43 9.19 -9.73
C GLU A 142 0.92 10.43 -8.97
N SER A 143 0.03 11.39 -8.73
CA SER A 143 0.41 12.71 -8.20
C SER A 143 0.58 12.70 -6.68
N TRP A 144 -0.30 12.02 -5.94
CA TRP A 144 -0.28 12.03 -4.47
C TRP A 144 0.48 10.87 -3.85
N LEU A 145 0.40 9.69 -4.44
CA LEU A 145 1.01 8.49 -3.87
C LEU A 145 2.33 8.12 -4.57
N GLY A 146 2.64 8.75 -5.71
CA GLY A 146 3.77 8.36 -6.55
C GLY A 146 3.66 6.91 -7.04
N MET A 147 2.44 6.39 -7.15
CA MET A 147 2.12 5.03 -7.57
C MET A 147 1.72 4.99 -9.05
N LYS A 148 1.72 3.78 -9.62
CA LYS A 148 1.20 3.51 -10.96
C LYS A 148 -0.10 2.74 -10.87
N VAL A 149 -0.95 2.83 -11.88
CA VAL A 149 -2.14 1.99 -11.99
C VAL A 149 -1.94 0.97 -13.12
N GLN A 150 -2.18 -0.29 -12.80
CA GLN A 150 -2.22 -1.39 -13.77
C GLN A 150 -3.64 -1.93 -13.85
N ALA A 151 -4.34 -1.66 -14.94
CA ALA A 151 -5.63 -2.26 -15.22
C ALA A 151 -5.46 -3.60 -15.95
N VAL A 152 -6.18 -4.62 -15.50
CA VAL A 152 -6.25 -5.96 -16.10
C VAL A 152 -7.71 -6.39 -16.07
N ASP A 153 -8.25 -6.82 -17.20
CA ASP A 153 -9.63 -7.31 -17.24
C ASP A 153 -9.78 -8.68 -16.55
N MET A 154 -10.96 -8.97 -15.97
CA MET A 154 -11.20 -10.23 -15.27
C MET A 154 -11.13 -11.47 -16.18
N THR A 155 -11.20 -11.30 -17.50
CA THR A 155 -10.91 -12.38 -18.46
C THR A 155 -9.49 -12.95 -18.30
N GLU A 156 -8.51 -12.19 -17.83
CA GLU A 156 -7.17 -12.72 -17.54
C GLU A 156 -7.20 -13.68 -16.35
N LEU A 157 -7.99 -13.40 -15.31
CA LEU A 157 -8.17 -14.31 -14.18
C LEU A 157 -8.79 -15.62 -14.65
N ARG A 158 -9.86 -15.54 -15.47
CA ARG A 158 -10.49 -16.71 -16.08
C ARG A 158 -9.51 -17.52 -16.92
N ARG A 159 -8.72 -16.84 -17.77
CA ARG A 159 -7.69 -17.46 -18.61
C ARG A 159 -6.67 -18.23 -17.77
N ARG A 160 -6.21 -17.66 -16.65
CA ARG A 160 -5.26 -18.35 -15.76
C ARG A 160 -5.82 -19.62 -15.16
N ILE A 161 -7.09 -19.60 -14.76
CA ILE A 161 -7.77 -20.78 -14.20
C ILE A 161 -7.96 -21.84 -15.28
N ASP A 162 -8.51 -21.48 -16.44
CA ASP A 162 -8.83 -22.46 -17.50
C ASP A 162 -7.58 -23.05 -18.17
N GLN A 163 -6.52 -22.25 -18.33
CA GLN A 163 -5.26 -22.68 -18.93
C GLN A 163 -4.23 -23.18 -17.91
N LYS A 164 -4.65 -23.45 -16.65
CA LYS A 164 -3.78 -23.99 -15.59
C LYS A 164 -2.49 -23.19 -15.35
N ILE A 165 -2.61 -21.87 -15.32
CA ILE A 165 -1.51 -20.92 -15.10
C ILE A 165 -1.45 -20.57 -13.61
N TYR A 166 -1.17 -21.59 -12.82
CA TYR A 166 -0.99 -21.57 -11.38
C TYR A 166 -0.16 -22.81 -11.00
N ASP A 167 0.31 -22.88 -9.76
CA ASP A 167 0.96 -24.08 -9.23
C ASP A 167 -0.10 -25.12 -8.81
N GLU A 168 -0.14 -26.25 -9.53
CA GLU A 168 -1.10 -27.34 -9.26
C GLU A 168 -0.81 -28.03 -7.91
N THR A 169 0.45 -28.13 -7.50
CA THR A 169 0.83 -28.71 -6.20
C THR A 169 0.41 -27.81 -5.05
N GLU A 170 0.55 -26.50 -5.21
CA GLU A 170 0.07 -25.54 -4.21
C GLU A 170 -1.46 -25.60 -4.06
N LEU A 171 -2.20 -25.83 -5.14
CA LEU A 171 -3.65 -25.99 -5.07
C LEU A 171 -4.07 -27.21 -4.25
N GLU A 172 -3.38 -28.34 -4.42
CA GLU A 172 -3.65 -29.56 -3.64
C GLU A 172 -3.40 -29.32 -2.15
N MET A 173 -2.30 -28.64 -1.82
CA MET A 173 -2.00 -28.22 -0.44
C MET A 173 -3.07 -27.27 0.11
N ALA A 174 -3.51 -26.29 -0.68
CA ALA A 174 -4.53 -25.33 -0.27
C ALA A 174 -5.88 -26.01 -0.01
N LEU A 175 -6.26 -27.00 -0.84
CA LEU A 175 -7.47 -27.80 -0.65
C LEU A 175 -7.37 -28.65 0.63
N ALA A 176 -6.25 -29.36 0.84
CA ALA A 176 -6.05 -30.15 2.04
C ALA A 176 -6.06 -29.28 3.32
N TRP A 177 -5.49 -28.08 3.24
CA TRP A 177 -5.54 -27.11 4.32
C TRP A 177 -6.97 -26.62 4.58
N ALA A 178 -7.73 -26.30 3.53
CA ALA A 178 -9.13 -25.89 3.66
C ALA A 178 -9.97 -27.02 4.29
N ASP A 179 -9.78 -28.27 3.86
CA ASP A 179 -10.48 -29.43 4.43
C ASP A 179 -10.19 -29.62 5.93
N LYS A 180 -8.96 -29.32 6.37
CA LYS A 180 -8.55 -29.44 7.77
C LYS A 180 -9.06 -28.29 8.65
N HIS A 181 -9.19 -27.09 8.09
CA HIS A 181 -9.36 -25.87 8.89
C HIS A 181 -10.71 -25.16 8.70
N PHE A 182 -11.39 -25.37 7.57
CA PHE A 182 -12.67 -24.71 7.31
C PHE A 182 -13.78 -25.39 8.11
N ARG A 183 -14.54 -24.56 8.83
CA ARG A 183 -15.80 -24.96 9.47
C ARG A 183 -16.92 -24.36 8.64
N TYR A 184 -17.69 -25.22 7.97
CA TYR A 184 -18.80 -24.78 7.13
C TYR A 184 -20.02 -24.40 7.99
N GLY A 185 -20.67 -23.30 7.63
CA GLY A 185 -21.95 -22.89 8.19
C GLY A 185 -23.12 -23.51 7.43
N GLU A 186 -24.34 -23.28 7.92
CA GLU A 186 -25.57 -23.71 7.26
C GLU A 186 -25.83 -22.88 5.99
N ASP A 187 -26.24 -23.54 4.89
CA ASP A 187 -26.63 -22.87 3.64
C ASP A 187 -28.04 -22.28 3.77
N GLN A 188 -28.11 -20.93 3.80
CA GLN A 188 -29.35 -20.17 3.93
C GLN A 188 -30.06 -19.92 2.59
N ASN A 189 -29.54 -20.42 1.47
CA ASN A 189 -30.24 -20.34 0.21
C ASN A 189 -31.54 -21.17 0.27
N ALA A 190 -32.58 -20.70 -0.43
CA ALA A 190 -33.78 -21.53 -0.63
C ALA A 190 -33.38 -22.86 -1.28
N GLU A 191 -34.11 -23.94 -0.99
CA GLU A 191 -33.71 -25.32 -1.33
C GLU A 191 -33.38 -25.49 -2.82
N GLN A 192 -34.13 -24.82 -3.71
CA GLN A 192 -33.88 -24.85 -5.15
C GLN A 192 -32.56 -24.21 -5.62
N TYR A 193 -31.93 -23.39 -4.77
CA TYR A 193 -30.67 -22.68 -5.06
C TYR A 193 -29.47 -23.24 -4.29
N LYS A 194 -29.70 -24.20 -3.39
CA LYS A 194 -28.62 -24.89 -2.69
C LYS A 194 -27.79 -25.71 -3.68
N ARG A 195 -26.49 -25.68 -3.48
CA ARG A 195 -25.54 -26.45 -4.29
C ARG A 195 -25.33 -27.82 -3.69
N ASN A 196 -25.23 -28.83 -4.54
CA ASN A 196 -24.80 -30.15 -4.08
C ASN A 196 -23.30 -30.14 -3.72
N GLU A 197 -22.83 -31.19 -3.04
CA GLU A 197 -21.45 -31.29 -2.55
C GLU A 197 -20.40 -31.13 -3.66
N THR A 198 -20.63 -31.72 -4.85
CA THR A 198 -19.72 -31.63 -5.99
C THR A 198 -19.60 -30.19 -6.50
N GLN A 199 -20.74 -29.48 -6.61
CA GLN A 199 -20.77 -28.08 -7.00
C GLN A 199 -20.10 -27.20 -5.94
N SER A 200 -20.36 -27.45 -4.65
CA SER A 200 -19.74 -26.74 -3.53
C SER A 200 -18.22 -26.95 -3.48
N ARG A 201 -17.74 -28.18 -3.74
CA ARG A 201 -16.31 -28.48 -3.86
C ARG A 201 -15.67 -27.75 -5.05
N ALA A 202 -16.37 -27.66 -6.17
CA ALA A 202 -15.90 -26.91 -7.33
C ALA A 202 -15.81 -25.40 -7.03
N VAL A 203 -16.79 -24.83 -6.33
CA VAL A 203 -16.77 -23.43 -5.86
C VAL A 203 -15.59 -23.18 -4.92
N LEU A 204 -15.35 -24.07 -3.95
CA LEU A 204 -14.20 -23.96 -3.05
C LEU A 204 -12.87 -23.97 -3.84
N LYS A 205 -12.71 -24.94 -4.74
CA LYS A 205 -11.52 -25.06 -5.59
C LYS A 205 -11.29 -23.81 -6.42
N GLU A 206 -12.32 -23.29 -7.06
CA GLU A 206 -12.22 -22.08 -7.89
C GLU A 206 -11.91 -20.84 -7.04
N SER A 207 -12.48 -20.73 -5.83
CA SER A 207 -12.20 -19.64 -4.89
C SER A 207 -10.74 -19.62 -4.43
N LEU A 208 -10.17 -20.78 -4.11
CA LEU A 208 -8.74 -20.89 -3.77
C LEU A 208 -7.86 -20.55 -4.96
N LEU A 209 -8.23 -20.98 -6.17
CA LEU A 209 -7.53 -20.61 -7.41
C LEU A 209 -7.58 -19.11 -7.69
N MET A 210 -8.70 -18.43 -7.38
CA MET A 210 -8.78 -16.98 -7.49
C MET A 210 -7.77 -16.31 -6.56
N ALA A 211 -7.70 -16.74 -5.29
CA ALA A 211 -6.72 -16.19 -4.33
C ALA A 211 -5.27 -16.38 -4.81
N MET A 212 -4.92 -17.58 -5.28
CA MET A 212 -3.59 -17.88 -5.81
C MET A 212 -3.26 -17.05 -7.05
N CYS A 213 -4.14 -17.04 -8.06
CA CYS A 213 -3.91 -16.32 -9.31
C CYS A 213 -3.79 -14.80 -9.09
N ILE A 214 -4.61 -14.23 -8.20
CA ILE A 214 -4.59 -12.80 -7.87
C ILE A 214 -3.28 -12.44 -7.18
N ARG A 215 -2.85 -13.22 -6.18
CA ARG A 215 -1.53 -13.06 -5.55
C ARG A 215 -0.41 -13.12 -6.58
N ASP A 216 -0.46 -14.10 -7.48
CA ASP A 216 0.55 -14.26 -8.53
C ASP A 216 0.57 -13.10 -9.54
N MET A 217 -0.56 -12.42 -9.77
CA MET A 217 -0.60 -11.17 -10.54
C MET A 217 0.01 -9.99 -9.79
N MET A 218 -0.12 -9.96 -8.45
CA MET A 218 0.38 -8.87 -7.61
C MET A 218 1.90 -8.88 -7.42
N GLN A 219 2.44 -10.02 -6.99
CA GLN A 219 3.85 -10.14 -6.59
C GLN A 219 4.68 -11.03 -7.53
N GLY A 220 4.05 -11.65 -8.53
CA GLY A 220 4.68 -12.66 -9.37
C GLY A 220 4.76 -14.02 -8.69
N ASN A 221 5.14 -15.05 -9.45
CA ASN A 221 5.37 -16.40 -8.94
C ASN A 221 6.55 -17.04 -9.71
N PRO A 222 7.68 -17.35 -9.03
CA PRO A 222 8.83 -17.98 -9.67
C PRO A 222 8.52 -19.32 -10.36
N LYS A 223 7.64 -20.15 -9.78
CA LYS A 223 7.26 -21.45 -10.35
C LYS A 223 6.57 -21.33 -11.70
N LEU A 224 5.85 -20.23 -11.94
CA LEU A 224 5.24 -19.95 -13.25
C LEU A 224 6.29 -19.53 -14.29
N ALA A 225 7.41 -18.95 -13.87
CA ALA A 225 8.52 -18.65 -14.79
C ALA A 225 9.23 -19.94 -15.24
N GLU A 226 9.43 -20.89 -14.33
CA GLU A 226 10.00 -22.22 -14.63
C GLU A 226 9.11 -23.02 -15.59
N LYS A 227 7.80 -23.06 -15.35
CA LYS A 227 6.81 -23.70 -16.25
C LYS A 227 6.82 -23.10 -17.66
N ARG A 228 7.13 -21.80 -17.79
CA ARG A 228 7.29 -21.12 -19.10
C ARG A 228 8.63 -21.44 -19.77
N ALA A 229 9.72 -21.52 -19.00
CA ALA A 229 11.06 -21.80 -19.53
C ALA A 229 11.21 -23.25 -20.02
N GLY A 230 10.53 -24.21 -19.38
CA GLY A 230 10.54 -25.63 -19.75
C GLY A 230 9.68 -26.00 -20.97
N GLY A 231 9.20 -25.05 -21.77
CA GLY A 231 8.47 -25.32 -23.01
C GLY A 231 7.00 -25.76 -22.86
N GLY A 232 6.47 -25.87 -21.64
CA GLY A 232 5.13 -26.39 -21.36
C GLY A 232 3.95 -25.46 -21.71
N VAL A 233 4.20 -24.25 -22.24
CA VAL A 233 3.16 -23.31 -22.64
C VAL A 233 3.56 -22.57 -23.92
N ALA A 234 3.46 -23.27 -25.06
CA ALA A 234 3.55 -22.65 -26.38
C ALA A 234 2.33 -21.74 -26.60
N GLY A 235 2.51 -20.41 -26.52
CA GLY A 235 1.45 -19.44 -26.84
C GLY A 235 1.31 -18.26 -25.91
N LEU A 236 2.14 -18.12 -24.88
CA LEU A 236 2.11 -16.91 -24.06
C LEU A 236 2.70 -15.74 -24.85
N GLN A 237 1.84 -15.01 -25.55
CA GLN A 237 2.20 -13.78 -26.25
C GLN A 237 3.03 -12.86 -25.34
N ARG A 238 4.06 -12.24 -25.94
CA ARG A 238 4.99 -11.28 -25.35
C ARG A 238 4.30 -9.96 -24.97
N HIS A 239 3.20 -10.01 -24.22
CA HIS A 239 2.53 -8.82 -23.72
C HIS A 239 2.73 -8.69 -22.22
N ARG A 240 3.61 -7.72 -21.93
CA ARG A 240 4.10 -7.24 -20.65
C ARG A 240 5.00 -8.23 -19.90
N ARG A 241 6.23 -7.75 -19.69
CA ARG A 241 7.22 -8.28 -18.75
C ARG A 241 6.53 -8.68 -17.44
N PRO A 242 7.07 -9.66 -16.69
CA PRO A 242 6.69 -9.80 -15.29
C PRO A 242 6.71 -8.41 -14.66
N VAL A 243 5.68 -8.08 -13.88
CA VAL A 243 5.62 -6.86 -13.04
C VAL A 243 7.02 -6.67 -12.47
N SER A 244 7.72 -5.66 -12.99
CA SER A 244 9.13 -5.46 -12.75
C SER A 244 9.34 -5.27 -11.26
N ARG A 245 10.02 -6.20 -10.57
CA ARG A 245 10.56 -6.13 -9.18
C ARG A 245 10.07 -4.94 -8.36
N GLY A 246 8.77 -4.87 -8.20
CA GLY A 246 8.04 -3.67 -7.82
C GLY A 246 6.64 -4.16 -7.52
N SER A 247 6.59 -5.02 -6.51
CA SER A 247 5.40 -5.64 -5.94
C SER A 247 4.17 -4.73 -6.10
N ALA A 248 3.12 -5.21 -6.75
CA ALA A 248 1.81 -4.61 -6.55
C ALA A 248 1.31 -5.07 -5.18
N THR A 249 1.88 -4.51 -4.11
CA THR A 249 1.48 -4.74 -2.71
C THR A 249 0.33 -3.81 -2.28
N GLY A 250 -0.38 -3.21 -3.24
CA GLY A 250 -1.51 -2.32 -2.97
C GLY A 250 -2.83 -3.07 -2.74
N PRO A 251 -3.81 -2.42 -2.11
CA PRO A 251 -5.17 -2.97 -1.97
C PRO A 251 -5.76 -3.26 -3.35
N ILE A 252 -6.57 -4.31 -3.44
CA ILE A 252 -7.29 -4.68 -4.67
C ILE A 252 -8.74 -4.23 -4.54
N ASN A 253 -9.26 -3.59 -5.57
CA ASN A 253 -10.69 -3.56 -5.81
C ASN A 253 -11.03 -4.68 -6.80
N THR A 254 -11.54 -5.79 -6.28
CA THR A 254 -12.19 -6.81 -7.10
C THR A 254 -13.69 -6.63 -6.93
N PRO A 255 -14.42 -6.21 -7.98
CA PRO A 255 -15.84 -6.45 -8.07
C PRO A 255 -16.02 -7.98 -8.00
N MET A 256 -16.42 -8.56 -6.88
CA MET A 256 -16.87 -9.96 -6.88
C MET A 256 -18.23 -10.02 -7.56
N ALA A 257 -18.21 -10.01 -8.89
CA ALA A 257 -19.25 -10.58 -9.72
C ALA A 257 -18.60 -11.74 -10.47
N ILE A 258 -18.78 -12.96 -9.97
CA ILE A 258 -18.42 -14.17 -10.71
C ILE A 258 -19.19 -14.11 -12.03
N PRO A 259 -18.52 -14.07 -13.21
CA PRO A 259 -19.24 -14.04 -14.46
C PRO A 259 -20.07 -15.33 -14.59
N PRO A 260 -21.38 -15.25 -14.87
CA PRO A 260 -22.17 -16.44 -15.10
C PRO A 260 -21.62 -17.17 -16.34
N LYS A 261 -21.29 -18.45 -16.19
CA LYS A 261 -21.01 -19.32 -17.35
C LYS A 261 -22.24 -19.32 -18.24
N ARG A 262 -22.08 -18.83 -19.48
CA ARG A 262 -23.03 -18.89 -20.62
C ARG A 262 -24.49 -19.13 -20.21
N CYS A 263 -25.24 -18.04 -19.99
CA CYS A 263 -26.70 -18.13 -20.10
C CYS A 263 -27.08 -17.75 -21.53
N SER A 264 -27.64 -18.73 -22.24
CA SER A 264 -28.27 -18.54 -23.54
C SER A 264 -29.29 -17.40 -23.47
N THR A 265 -29.33 -16.65 -24.56
CA THR A 265 -30.24 -15.56 -24.87
C THR A 265 -31.67 -15.83 -24.37
N ALA A 266 -32.12 -15.05 -23.39
CA ALA A 266 -33.54 -14.86 -23.12
C ALA A 266 -33.75 -13.39 -22.72
N LEU A 267 -34.30 -12.62 -23.66
CA LEU A 267 -34.93 -11.34 -23.39
C LEU A 267 -35.96 -11.54 -22.27
N LEU A 268 -35.80 -10.82 -21.16
CA LEU A 268 -36.90 -10.52 -20.26
C LEU A 268 -36.84 -9.04 -19.91
N THR A 269 -37.61 -8.28 -20.67
CA THR A 269 -38.17 -7.00 -20.26
C THR A 269 -38.97 -7.22 -18.97
N GLY A 270 -38.70 -6.42 -17.94
CA GLY A 270 -39.29 -6.60 -16.62
C GLY A 270 -39.50 -5.28 -15.91
N THR A 271 -40.62 -4.64 -16.22
CA THR A 271 -41.38 -3.75 -15.33
C THR A 271 -41.32 -4.22 -13.88
N GLY A 272 -40.71 -3.41 -13.01
CA GLY A 272 -40.69 -3.62 -11.58
C GLY A 272 -42.03 -3.22 -10.96
N CYS A 273 -42.89 -4.22 -10.74
CA CYS A 273 -44.10 -4.12 -9.95
C CYS A 273 -43.70 -4.00 -8.46
N ALA A 274 -44.16 -2.93 -7.82
CA ALA A 274 -43.97 -2.67 -6.40
C ALA A 274 -44.74 -3.69 -5.54
N ASN A 275 -44.15 -4.16 -4.44
CA ASN A 275 -44.94 -4.60 -3.29
C ASN A 275 -44.19 -4.40 -1.95
N ARG A 276 -44.71 -3.42 -1.21
CA ARG A 276 -45.24 -3.55 0.16
C ARG A 276 -44.30 -4.14 1.23
N LEU A 277 -43.44 -3.28 1.76
CA LEU A 277 -42.77 -3.48 3.06
C LEU A 277 -43.78 -3.28 4.20
N SER A 278 -43.85 -4.31 5.05
CA SER A 278 -44.58 -4.35 6.30
C SER A 278 -44.01 -3.36 7.32
N SER A 279 -44.95 -2.75 8.04
CA SER A 279 -44.81 -1.70 9.04
C SER A 279 -44.23 -2.22 10.37
N LEU A 280 -43.14 -1.61 10.84
CA LEU A 280 -42.85 -1.42 12.27
C LEU A 280 -42.16 -0.06 12.47
N PRO A 281 -42.52 0.71 13.53
CA PRO A 281 -42.27 2.14 13.62
C PRO A 281 -40.82 2.49 13.99
N LYS A 282 -40.22 3.41 13.22
CA LYS A 282 -38.97 4.09 13.58
C LYS A 282 -39.29 5.27 14.49
N THR A 283 -38.84 5.23 15.74
CA THR A 283 -38.73 6.40 16.59
C THR A 283 -37.63 7.32 16.04
N THR A 284 -38.05 8.51 15.61
CA THR A 284 -37.22 9.61 15.15
C THR A 284 -36.65 10.36 16.34
N ALA A 285 -35.32 10.38 16.48
CA ALA A 285 -34.61 11.42 17.21
C ALA A 285 -33.74 12.18 16.20
N SER A 286 -34.29 13.30 15.75
CA SER A 286 -33.60 14.34 14.98
C SER A 286 -32.75 15.15 15.96
N THR A 287 -31.44 15.19 15.74
CA THR A 287 -30.58 16.24 16.26
C THR A 287 -29.86 16.89 15.09
N ALA A 288 -30.47 17.97 14.60
CA ALA A 288 -29.84 18.95 13.75
C ALA A 288 -28.70 19.64 14.51
N TRP A 289 -27.55 19.79 13.87
CA TRP A 289 -26.47 20.69 14.30
C TRP A 289 -26.43 21.86 13.31
N PRO A 290 -26.61 23.12 13.75
CA PRO A 290 -26.40 24.29 12.90
C PRO A 290 -24.98 24.87 13.05
N CYS A 291 -24.45 25.34 11.91
CA CYS A 291 -23.29 26.20 11.65
C CYS A 291 -21.91 25.75 12.14
#